data_AF-A0A3D9RHY0-F1
#
_entry.id   AF-A0A3D9RHY0-F1
#
_cell.length_a   1.000
_cell.length_b   1.000
_cell.length_c   1.000
_cell.angle_alpha   90.00
_cell.angle_beta   90.00
_cell.angle_gamma   90.00
#
_symmetry.space_group_name_H-M   'P 1'
#
loop_
_entity.id
_entity.type
_entity.pdbx_description
1 polymer ?
#
loop_
_entity_poly.entity_id
_entity_poly.type
_entity_poly.pdbx_seq_one_letter_code
_entity_poly.pdbx_strand_id
1 'polypeptide(L)'
;MTDFNTIFPDWSLKIDEISNNVYQFTAINKTGSQVEFTDSDYDTGKKRILGEIFDLEIQISKEINKLIFDTFSILLDGNLIKDKKYESEIFGSWIIRLKNRRIILDGKESILSLEKKKGLLSTDWIDLKSIQIRDGLKYQDIEMIINEI
;
A
#
# COMPACT_ATOMS: atom_id res chain seq x y z
N MET A 1 -12.03 -7.19 6.56
CA MET A 1 -10.80 -7.86 6.07
C MET A 1 -10.70 -7.47 4.61
N THR A 2 -9.63 -6.78 4.24
CA THR A 2 -9.41 -6.28 2.89
C THR A 2 -9.22 -7.44 1.92
N ASP A 3 -10.00 -7.51 0.84
CA ASP A 3 -9.91 -8.61 -0.12
C ASP A 3 -8.58 -8.53 -0.88
N PHE A 4 -7.70 -9.52 -0.66
CA PHE A 4 -6.38 -9.67 -1.29
C PHE A 4 -6.43 -9.44 -2.81
N ASN A 5 -7.40 -10.05 -3.49
CA ASN A 5 -7.59 -9.95 -4.94
C ASN A 5 -7.99 -8.55 -5.41
N THR A 6 -8.44 -7.68 -4.49
CA THR A 6 -8.74 -6.28 -4.82
C THR A 6 -7.46 -5.46 -4.97
N ILE A 7 -6.45 -5.74 -4.13
CA ILE A 7 -5.14 -5.08 -4.21
C ILE A 7 -4.29 -5.71 -5.31
N PHE A 8 -4.32 -7.04 -5.40
CA PHE A 8 -3.46 -7.84 -6.28
C PHE A 8 -4.30 -8.74 -7.21
N PRO A 9 -5.03 -8.19 -8.19
CA PRO A 9 -5.96 -8.94 -9.03
C PRO A 9 -5.28 -9.96 -9.96
N ASP A 10 -3.99 -9.80 -10.21
CA ASP A 10 -3.19 -10.70 -11.03
C ASP A 10 -2.53 -11.83 -10.23
N TRP A 11 -2.72 -11.85 -8.92
CA TRP A 11 -2.16 -12.85 -8.01
C TRP A 11 -3.22 -13.86 -7.59
N SER A 12 -2.82 -15.12 -7.50
CA SER A 12 -3.60 -16.18 -6.89
C SER A 12 -2.95 -16.57 -5.58
N LEU A 13 -3.68 -16.42 -4.47
CA LEU A 13 -3.24 -16.81 -3.13
C LEU A 13 -3.80 -18.18 -2.75
N LYS A 14 -2.92 -19.07 -2.31
CA LYS A 14 -3.24 -20.36 -1.70
C LYS A 14 -2.65 -20.40 -0.29
N ILE A 15 -3.44 -20.83 0.67
CA ILE A 15 -3.01 -21.03 2.06
C ILE A 15 -3.44 -22.44 2.47
N ASP A 16 -2.48 -23.31 2.75
CA ASP A 16 -2.71 -24.69 3.18
C ASP A 16 -2.16 -24.88 4.60
N GLU A 17 -2.90 -25.52 5.50
CA GLU A 17 -2.34 -25.99 6.77
C GLU A 17 -1.60 -27.32 6.53
N ILE A 18 -0.28 -27.32 6.71
CA ILE A 18 0.59 -28.48 6.42
C ILE A 18 0.97 -29.27 7.67
N SER A 19 0.79 -28.68 8.84
CA SER A 19 0.91 -29.30 10.16
C SER A 19 0.11 -28.48 11.17
N ASN A 20 -0.10 -29.00 12.37
CA ASN A 20 -0.88 -28.32 13.42
C ASN A 20 -0.35 -26.91 13.69
N ASN A 21 -1.14 -25.89 13.36
CA ASN A 21 -0.78 -24.47 13.42
C ASN A 21 0.48 -24.13 12.60
N VAL A 22 0.71 -24.79 11.46
CA VAL A 22 1.73 -24.42 10.48
C VAL A 22 1.07 -24.30 9.12
N TYR A 23 1.10 -23.08 8.59
CA TYR A 23 0.44 -22.70 7.35
C TYR A 23 1.49 -22.45 6.27
N GLN A 24 1.30 -23.07 5.12
CA GLN A 24 2.01 -22.79 3.88
C GLN A 24 1.27 -21.70 3.13
N PHE A 25 1.94 -20.58 2.89
CA PHE A 25 1.46 -19.48 2.08
C PHE A 25 2.14 -19.54 0.72
N THR A 26 1.36 -19.53 -0.34
CA THR A 26 1.85 -19.53 -1.72
C THR A 26 1.05 -18.54 -2.54
N ALA A 27 1.70 -17.55 -3.12
CA ALA A 27 1.08 -16.64 -4.07
C ALA A 27 1.83 -16.65 -5.40
N ILE A 28 1.09 -16.75 -6.49
CA ILE A 28 1.65 -16.82 -7.85
C ILE A 28 0.91 -15.80 -8.72
N ASN A 29 1.66 -14.98 -9.46
CA ASN A 29 1.08 -14.05 -10.42
C ASN A 29 0.94 -14.66 -11.82
N LYS A 30 0.13 -14.02 -12.69
CA LYS A 30 -0.08 -14.46 -14.08
C LYS A 30 1.20 -14.56 -14.92
N THR A 31 2.28 -13.88 -14.52
CA THR A 31 3.58 -13.91 -15.20
C THR A 31 4.53 -14.99 -14.67
N GLY A 32 4.13 -15.73 -13.62
CA GLY A 32 4.90 -16.81 -13.01
C GLY A 32 5.82 -16.39 -11.86
N SER A 33 5.79 -15.13 -11.42
CA SER A 33 6.44 -14.72 -10.17
C SER A 33 5.74 -15.38 -8.98
N GLN A 34 6.53 -15.83 -8.00
CA GLN A 34 6.03 -16.59 -6.86
C GLN A 34 6.61 -16.06 -5.56
N VAL A 35 5.75 -15.97 -4.54
CA VAL A 35 6.09 -15.74 -3.14
C VAL A 35 5.64 -16.96 -2.37
N GLU A 36 6.53 -17.56 -1.57
CA GLU A 36 6.23 -18.79 -0.83
C GLU A 36 6.98 -18.83 0.50
N PHE A 37 6.26 -19.10 1.60
CA PHE A 37 6.83 -19.29 2.92
C PHE A 37 5.87 -20.03 3.85
N THR A 38 6.38 -20.48 5.00
CA THR A 38 5.57 -21.03 6.09
C THR A 38 5.52 -20.08 7.27
N ASP A 39 4.40 -20.09 7.99
CA ASP A 39 4.24 -19.36 9.25
C ASP A 39 3.39 -20.18 10.24
N SER A 40 3.64 -20.01 11.52
CA SER A 40 2.84 -20.65 12.58
C SER A 40 1.67 -19.78 13.06
N ASP A 41 1.68 -18.50 12.71
CA ASP A 41 0.59 -17.57 13.00
C ASP A 41 -0.10 -17.15 11.69
N TYR A 42 -1.38 -17.49 11.57
CA TYR A 42 -2.16 -17.30 10.35
C TYR A 42 -2.29 -15.82 9.95
N ASP A 43 -2.53 -14.93 10.93
CA ASP A 43 -2.74 -13.51 10.66
C ASP A 43 -1.42 -12.80 10.33
N THR A 44 -0.33 -13.17 10.98
CA THR A 44 1.03 -12.71 10.68
C THR A 44 1.43 -13.16 9.28
N GLY A 45 1.21 -14.42 8.93
CA GLY A 45 1.47 -14.93 7.59
C GLY A 45 0.65 -14.20 6.52
N LYS A 46 -0.63 -13.90 6.78
CA LYS A 46 -1.45 -13.09 5.86
C LYS A 46 -0.90 -11.69 5.62
N LYS A 47 -0.44 -11.01 6.67
CA LYS A 47 0.17 -9.68 6.53
C LYS A 47 1.49 -9.75 5.77
N ARG A 48 2.30 -10.77 6.09
CA ARG A 48 3.60 -10.99 5.46
C ARG A 48 3.48 -11.23 3.96
N ILE A 49 2.54 -12.08 3.52
CA ILE A 49 2.38 -12.34 2.08
C ILE A 49 1.90 -11.11 1.31
N LEU A 50 1.05 -10.27 1.91
CA LEU A 50 0.68 -8.99 1.33
C LEU A 50 1.90 -8.08 1.15
N GLY A 51 2.74 -8.00 2.18
CA GLY A 51 3.95 -7.18 2.15
C GLY A 51 4.98 -7.67 1.13
N GLU A 52 5.25 -8.97 1.09
CA GLU A 52 6.20 -9.56 0.13
C GLU A 52 5.72 -9.40 -1.32
N ILE A 53 4.41 -9.53 -1.59
CA ILE A 53 3.85 -9.28 -2.92
C ILE A 53 3.92 -7.81 -3.30
N PHE A 54 3.56 -6.90 -2.39
CA PHE A 54 3.68 -5.47 -2.64
C PHE A 54 5.12 -5.08 -2.98
N ASP A 55 6.08 -5.55 -2.18
CA ASP A 55 7.50 -5.31 -2.35
C ASP A 55 8.03 -5.88 -3.67
N LEU A 56 7.46 -6.98 -4.17
CA LEU A 56 7.81 -7.54 -5.47
C LEU A 56 7.18 -6.70 -6.60
N GLU A 57 5.89 -6.42 -6.50
CA GLU A 57 5.14 -5.63 -7.49
C GLU A 57 5.73 -4.24 -7.67
N ILE A 58 6.17 -3.58 -6.60
CA ILE A 58 6.78 -2.26 -6.72
C ILE A 58 8.13 -2.28 -7.46
N GLN A 59 8.83 -3.41 -7.47
CA GLN A 59 10.08 -3.59 -8.22
C GLN A 59 9.85 -3.87 -9.70
N ILE A 60 8.76 -4.56 -10.05
CA ILE A 60 8.51 -5.03 -11.43
C ILE A 60 7.44 -4.22 -12.18
N SER A 61 6.58 -3.50 -11.46
CA SER A 61 5.45 -2.80 -12.06
C SER A 61 5.89 -1.57 -12.84
N LYS A 62 5.25 -1.35 -13.98
CA LYS A 62 5.41 -0.12 -14.78
C LYS A 62 4.50 1.01 -14.27
N GLU A 63 3.50 0.68 -13.46
CA GLU A 63 2.49 1.62 -12.95
C GLU A 63 2.56 1.76 -11.43
N ILE A 64 3.77 1.89 -10.89
CA ILE A 64 4.06 1.98 -9.44
C ILE A 64 3.16 3.00 -8.74
N ASN A 65 3.03 4.21 -9.29
CA ASN A 65 2.24 5.27 -8.67
C ASN A 65 0.76 4.89 -8.51
N LYS A 66 0.22 4.15 -9.49
CA LYS A 66 -1.15 3.63 -9.44
C LYS A 66 -1.30 2.50 -8.42
N LEU A 67 -0.34 1.58 -8.38
CA LEU A 67 -0.29 0.51 -7.38
C LEU A 67 -0.31 1.08 -5.95
N ILE A 68 0.52 2.10 -5.67
CA ILE A 68 0.57 2.73 -4.34
C ILE A 68 -0.77 3.42 -4.03
N PHE A 69 -1.36 4.14 -5.00
CA PHE A 69 -2.68 4.77 -4.84
C PHE A 69 -3.79 3.78 -4.51
N ASP A 70 -3.85 2.68 -5.27
CA ASP A 70 -4.86 1.64 -5.09
C ASP A 70 -4.66 0.94 -3.73
N THR A 71 -3.40 0.69 -3.34
CA THR A 71 -3.04 0.12 -2.03
C THR A 71 -3.55 1.01 -0.88
N PHE A 72 -3.23 2.30 -0.86
CA PHE A 72 -3.76 3.20 0.17
C PHE A 72 -5.27 3.31 0.13
N SER A 73 -5.87 3.40 -1.06
CA SER A 73 -7.32 3.48 -1.24
C SER A 73 -8.07 2.31 -0.62
N ILE A 74 -7.43 1.13 -0.59
CA ILE A 74 -8.02 -0.11 -0.13
C ILE A 74 -7.70 -0.37 1.36
N LEU A 75 -6.51 -0.02 1.82
CA LEU A 75 -6.11 -0.22 3.22
C LEU A 75 -6.71 0.84 4.17
N LEU A 76 -6.99 2.04 3.67
CA LEU A 76 -7.68 3.07 4.45
C LEU A 76 -9.17 2.74 4.55
N ASP A 77 -9.74 2.87 5.75
CA ASP A 77 -11.18 2.80 5.92
C ASP A 77 -11.85 3.89 5.07
N GLY A 78 -12.76 3.49 4.18
CA GLY A 78 -13.48 4.39 3.28
C GLY A 78 -14.22 5.51 4.02
N ASN A 79 -14.59 5.31 5.29
CA ASN A 79 -15.21 6.35 6.12
C ASN A 79 -14.24 7.46 6.54
N LEU A 80 -12.93 7.21 6.50
CA LEU A 80 -11.89 8.20 6.78
C LEU A 80 -11.59 9.06 5.56
N ILE A 81 -11.80 8.51 4.36
CA ILE A 81 -11.50 9.17 3.09
C ILE A 81 -12.60 10.18 2.77
N LYS A 82 -12.24 11.46 2.72
CA LYS A 82 -13.15 12.53 2.27
C LYS A 82 -13.19 12.64 0.75
N ASP A 83 -12.02 12.52 0.13
CA ASP A 83 -11.83 12.68 -1.30
C ASP A 83 -10.53 11.98 -1.70
N LYS A 84 -10.47 11.48 -2.93
CA LYS A 84 -9.26 10.94 -3.52
C LYS A 84 -9.22 11.24 -5.00
N LYS A 85 -8.05 11.60 -5.50
CA LYS A 85 -7.84 11.96 -6.91
C LYS A 85 -6.54 11.34 -7.41
N TYR A 86 -6.63 10.59 -8.49
CA TYR A 86 -5.50 10.07 -9.25
C TYR A 86 -5.42 10.81 -10.58
N GLU A 87 -4.24 11.35 -10.91
CA GLU A 87 -3.99 12.18 -12.10
C GLU A 87 -2.95 11.47 -12.99
N SER A 88 -3.44 10.55 -13.81
CA SER A 88 -2.61 9.78 -14.75
C SER A 88 -1.75 10.65 -15.68
N GLU A 89 -2.30 11.78 -16.09
CA GLU A 89 -1.73 12.76 -17.00
C GLU A 89 -0.65 13.64 -16.35
N ILE A 90 -0.56 13.65 -15.01
CA ILE A 90 0.43 14.40 -14.24
C ILE A 90 1.42 13.43 -13.60
N PHE A 91 2.12 12.64 -14.43
CA PHE A 91 3.10 11.64 -13.99
C PHE A 91 2.53 10.60 -13.01
N GLY A 92 1.21 10.36 -13.04
CA GLY A 92 0.54 9.50 -12.07
C GLY A 92 0.52 10.05 -10.65
N SER A 93 0.61 11.37 -10.48
CA SER A 93 0.48 12.02 -9.16
C SER A 93 -0.91 11.82 -8.59
N TRP A 94 -1.02 11.82 -7.27
CA TRP A 94 -2.31 11.64 -6.62
C TRP A 94 -2.36 12.19 -5.21
N ILE A 95 -3.58 12.33 -4.72
CA ILE A 95 -3.86 12.77 -3.35
C ILE A 95 -5.03 11.97 -2.78
N ILE A 96 -4.89 11.56 -1.53
CA ILE A 96 -5.98 11.02 -0.70
C ILE A 96 -6.17 11.98 0.47
N ARG A 97 -7.32 12.65 0.52
CA ARG A 97 -7.67 13.63 1.55
C ARG A 97 -8.49 12.96 2.65
N LEU A 98 -8.04 13.17 3.88
CA LEU A 98 -8.69 12.75 5.12
C LEU A 98 -9.20 14.01 5.85
N LYS A 99 -9.65 13.87 7.10
CA LYS A 99 -10.26 14.99 7.84
C LYS A 99 -9.31 16.18 8.03
N ASN A 100 -8.17 15.94 8.65
CA ASN A 100 -7.11 16.91 8.98
C ASN A 100 -5.74 16.49 8.44
N ARG A 101 -5.71 15.41 7.64
CA ARG A 101 -4.52 14.83 7.03
C ARG A 101 -4.73 14.64 5.54
N ARG A 102 -3.64 14.50 4.80
CA ARG A 102 -3.65 14.05 3.41
C ARG A 102 -2.41 13.24 3.13
N ILE A 103 -2.55 12.25 2.27
CA ILE A 103 -1.42 11.53 1.68
C ILE A 103 -1.31 12.03 0.25
N ILE A 104 -0.10 12.41 -0.16
CA ILE A 104 0.20 12.92 -1.49
C ILE A 104 1.32 12.08 -2.08
N LEU A 105 1.19 11.74 -3.36
CA LEU A 105 2.31 11.29 -4.15
C LEU A 105 2.55 12.29 -5.27
N ASP A 106 3.72 12.92 -5.26
CA ASP A 106 4.25 13.65 -6.40
C ASP A 106 4.90 12.65 -7.35
N GLY A 107 4.24 12.38 -8.48
CA GLY A 107 4.69 11.38 -9.44
C GLY A 107 5.94 11.80 -10.20
N LYS A 108 6.18 13.10 -10.32
CA LYS A 108 7.34 13.65 -11.02
C LYS A 108 8.60 13.48 -10.18
N GLU A 109 8.53 13.91 -8.92
CA GLU A 109 9.65 13.81 -7.97
C GLU A 109 9.73 12.42 -7.31
N SER A 110 8.69 11.59 -7.49
CA SER A 110 8.57 10.26 -6.87
C SER A 110 8.63 10.33 -5.34
N ILE A 111 7.94 11.31 -4.76
CA ILE A 111 7.88 11.55 -3.31
C ILE A 111 6.47 11.22 -2.81
N LEU A 112 6.40 10.37 -1.79
CA LEU A 112 5.18 10.07 -1.03
C LEU A 112 5.23 10.82 0.30
N SER A 113 4.26 11.69 0.56
CA SER A 113 4.20 12.54 1.75
C SER A 113 2.90 12.34 2.53
N LEU A 114 3.01 12.27 3.86
CA LEU A 114 1.90 12.39 4.80
C LEU A 114 1.94 13.79 5.39
N GLU A 115 0.87 14.55 5.19
CA GLU A 115 0.77 15.91 5.67
C GLU A 115 -0.42 16.10 6.60
N LYS A 116 -0.31 17.08 7.51
CA LYS A 116 -1.37 17.48 8.44
C LYS A 116 -1.64 18.97 8.36
N LYS A 117 -2.90 19.36 8.53
CA LYS A 117 -3.27 20.78 8.64
C LYS A 117 -2.60 21.43 9.86
N LYS A 118 -1.98 22.60 9.67
CA LYS A 118 -1.35 23.39 10.73
C LYS A 118 -2.32 23.83 11.83
N GLY A 119 -3.60 23.96 11.49
CA GLY A 119 -4.69 24.24 12.42
C GLY A 119 -6.04 23.97 11.75
N LEU A 120 -7.12 23.89 12.54
CA LEU A 120 -8.47 23.56 12.05
C LEU A 120 -8.96 24.51 10.95
N LEU A 121 -8.58 25.79 11.02
CA LEU A 121 -8.98 26.85 10.09
C LEU A 121 -7.87 27.26 9.10
N SER A 122 -6.70 26.62 9.18
CA SER A 122 -5.57 26.95 8.29
C SER A 122 -5.73 26.25 6.95
N THR A 123 -5.30 26.93 5.89
CA THR A 123 -5.08 26.37 4.55
C THR A 123 -3.72 25.69 4.43
N ASP A 124 -2.83 25.92 5.40
CA ASP A 124 -1.45 25.45 5.35
C ASP A 124 -1.37 24.01 5.85
N TRP A 125 -0.51 23.25 5.17
CA TRP A 125 -0.18 21.87 5.48
C TRP A 125 1.27 21.79 5.93
N ILE A 126 1.52 20.90 6.88
CA ILE A 126 2.85 20.60 7.39
C ILE A 126 3.14 19.16 7.04
N ASP A 127 4.32 18.94 6.44
CA ASP A 127 4.84 17.60 6.21
C ASP A 127 5.13 16.92 7.55
N LEU A 128 4.53 15.76 7.76
CA LEU A 128 4.85 14.90 8.89
C LEU A 128 5.92 13.90 8.50
N LYS A 129 5.88 13.44 7.25
CA LYS A 129 6.73 12.39 6.75
C LYS A 129 6.77 12.43 5.23
N SER A 130 7.97 12.32 4.68
CA SER A 130 8.19 12.16 3.24
C SER A 130 9.10 10.97 2.96
N ILE A 131 8.75 10.16 1.97
CA ILE A 131 9.46 8.96 1.56
C ILE A 131 9.72 9.05 0.06
N GLN A 132 10.99 8.91 -0.33
CA GLN A 132 11.39 8.84 -1.72
C GLN A 132 11.11 7.42 -2.24
N ILE A 133 10.21 7.29 -3.21
CA ILE A 133 9.78 5.97 -3.72
C ILE A 133 10.96 5.24 -4.38
N ARG A 134 11.84 6.00 -5.03
CA ARG A 134 13.04 5.48 -5.70
C ARG A 134 14.07 4.87 -4.75
N ASP A 135 14.00 5.21 -3.46
CA ASP A 135 14.92 4.66 -2.46
C ASP A 135 14.47 3.26 -1.98
N GLY A 136 13.39 2.72 -2.59
CA GLY A 136 12.90 1.38 -2.34
C GLY A 136 11.77 1.37 -1.31
N LEU A 137 10.65 2.00 -1.65
CA LEU A 137 9.43 1.98 -0.82
C LEU A 137 9.02 0.53 -0.49
N LYS A 138 8.79 0.28 0.79
CA LYS A 138 8.37 -1.02 1.32
C LYS A 138 6.93 -1.00 1.78
N TYR A 139 6.29 -2.17 1.84
CA TYR A 139 4.96 -2.26 2.43
C TYR A 139 4.91 -1.75 3.88
N GLN A 140 5.98 -1.97 4.64
CA GLN A 140 6.10 -1.46 6.01
C GLN A 140 6.01 0.07 6.09
N ASP A 141 6.46 0.79 5.06
CA ASP A 141 6.33 2.24 4.98
C ASP A 141 4.88 2.67 4.80
N ILE A 142 4.10 1.90 4.03
CA ILE A 142 2.66 2.10 3.85
C ILE A 142 1.95 1.90 5.19
N GLU A 143 2.23 0.80 5.88
CA GLU A 143 1.65 0.52 7.20
C GLU A 143 1.98 1.62 8.21
N MET A 144 3.23 2.10 8.20
CA MET A 144 3.68 3.18 9.06
C MET A 144 2.91 4.48 8.78
N ILE A 145 2.71 4.87 7.51
CA ILE A 145 1.89 6.04 7.16
C ILE A 145 0.43 5.86 7.62
N ILE A 146 -0.13 4.66 7.44
CA ILE A 146 -1.52 4.37 7.83
C ILE A 146 -1.70 4.43 9.34
N ASN A 147 -0.78 3.87 10.11
CA ASN A 147 -0.81 3.88 11.57
C ASN A 147 -0.65 5.29 12.15
N GLU A 148 -0.09 6.22 11.39
CA GLU A 148 0.06 7.61 11.80
C GLU A 148 -1.22 8.45 11.59
N ILE A 149 -2.24 7.96 10.87
CA ILE A 149 -3.46 8.72 10.56
C ILE A 149 -4.35 8.92 11.79
#